data_AF-A0A7K3L456-F1
#
_entry.id   AF-A0A7K3L456-F1
#
_cell.length_a   1.000
_cell.length_b   1.000
_cell.length_c   1.000
_cell.angle_alpha   90.00
_cell.angle_beta   90.00
_cell.angle_gamma   90.00
#
_symmetry.space_group_name_H-M   'P 1'
#
loop_
_entity.id
_entity.type
_entity.pdbx_description
1 polymer ?
#
loop_
_entity_poly.entity_id
_entity_poly.type
_entity_poly.pdbx_seq_one_letter_code
_entity_poly.pdbx_strand_id
1 'polypeptide(L)'
;RGADAARAAVAAQARAYGVGDEARLAAALDRWLASSLRERVRARAHMAPELPFSVSLGDAALWGAMDLVATDGPWAAPAGEALIVDYKTGGSPDEAPADLRAKHALQAACYAYAALAVGYEAVELVFVRVEQASPSDPAEPQQLSYRYAAADLPVLEEALLRLAG
;
A
#
# COMPACT_ATOMS: atom_id res chain seq x y z
N ARG A 1 15.40 3.79 11.09
CA ARG A 1 15.17 4.90 12.05
C ARG A 1 14.28 4.41 13.18
N GLY A 2 14.55 4.85 14.42
CA GLY A 2 13.69 4.59 15.59
C GLY A 2 12.41 5.45 15.58
N ALA A 3 11.46 5.15 16.46
CA ALA A 3 10.15 5.81 16.51
C ALA A 3 10.26 7.32 16.76
N ASP A 4 11.09 7.76 17.70
CA ASP A 4 11.27 9.18 18.04
C ASP A 4 11.82 9.99 16.87
N ALA A 5 12.78 9.42 16.13
CA ALA A 5 13.33 10.04 14.94
C ALA A 5 12.29 10.18 13.81
N ALA A 6 11.34 9.23 13.71
CA ALA A 6 10.24 9.32 12.76
C ALA A 6 9.25 10.43 13.15
N ARG A 7 8.86 10.50 14.43
CA ARG A 7 7.99 11.56 14.97
C ARG A 7 8.58 12.94 14.74
N ALA A 8 9.86 13.12 15.06
CA ALA A 8 10.55 14.40 14.87
C ALA A 8 10.60 14.81 13.39
N ALA A 9 10.85 13.86 12.48
CA ALA A 9 10.89 14.12 11.04
C ALA A 9 9.50 14.52 10.50
N VAL A 10 8.45 13.79 10.85
CA VAL A 10 7.08 14.10 10.42
C VAL A 10 6.62 15.44 10.99
N ALA A 11 6.90 15.74 12.26
CA ALA A 11 6.58 17.03 12.85
C ALA A 11 7.32 18.19 12.16
N ALA A 12 8.58 17.99 11.76
CA ALA A 12 9.33 18.99 11.00
C ALA A 12 8.71 19.23 9.62
N GLN A 13 8.29 18.16 8.92
CA GLN A 13 7.58 18.27 7.64
C GLN A 13 6.23 18.96 7.81
N ALA A 14 5.45 18.60 8.82
CA ALA A 14 4.15 19.21 9.11
C ALA A 14 4.26 20.73 9.26
N ARG A 15 5.25 21.20 10.02
CA ARG A 15 5.53 22.64 10.17
C ARG A 15 5.99 23.28 8.86
N ALA A 16 6.86 22.62 8.10
CA ALA A 16 7.36 23.15 6.83
C ALA A 16 6.25 23.33 5.78
N TYR A 17 5.23 22.48 5.78
CA TYR A 17 4.11 22.52 4.85
C TYR A 17 2.83 23.15 5.43
N GLY A 18 2.88 23.68 6.66
CA GLY A 18 1.73 24.37 7.27
C GLY A 18 0.53 23.46 7.56
N VAL A 19 0.77 22.20 7.92
CA VAL A 19 -0.31 21.26 8.27
C VAL A 19 -1.03 21.76 9.53
N GLY A 20 -2.32 22.08 9.39
CA GLY A 20 -3.10 22.71 10.48
C GLY A 20 -3.50 21.78 11.63
N ASP A 21 -3.54 20.46 11.41
CA ASP A 21 -3.93 19.47 12.40
C ASP A 21 -2.78 18.50 12.70
N GLU A 22 -1.78 18.99 13.45
CA GLU A 22 -0.61 18.21 13.86
C GLU A 22 -0.99 17.05 14.79
N ALA A 23 -2.05 17.18 15.58
CA ALA A 23 -2.50 16.15 16.51
C ALA A 23 -3.07 14.93 15.77
N ARG A 24 -3.91 15.15 14.75
CA ARG A 24 -4.40 14.08 13.87
C ARG A 24 -3.26 13.37 13.15
N LEU A 25 -2.28 14.13 12.64
CA LEU A 25 -1.10 13.56 11.98
C LEU A 25 -0.24 12.73 12.95
N ALA A 26 0.00 13.22 14.16
CA ALA A 26 0.73 12.49 15.19
C ALA A 26 0.00 11.18 15.57
N ALA A 27 -1.32 11.22 15.77
CA ALA A 27 -2.10 10.03 16.08
C ALA A 27 -2.05 8.98 14.95
N ALA A 28 -2.14 9.41 13.69
CA ALA A 28 -2.01 8.52 12.54
C ALA A 28 -0.61 7.89 12.44
N LEU A 29 0.44 8.69 12.67
CA LEU A 29 1.82 8.20 12.70
C LEU A 29 2.01 7.17 13.83
N ASP A 30 1.45 7.42 15.01
CA ASP A 30 1.59 6.55 16.17
C ASP A 30 0.95 5.19 15.92
N ARG A 31 -0.25 5.21 15.34
CA ARG A 31 -0.98 4.01 14.95
C ARG A 31 -0.20 3.20 13.91
N TRP A 32 0.40 3.85 12.91
CA TRP A 32 1.30 3.17 11.98
C TRP A 32 2.55 2.61 12.65
N LEU A 33 3.22 3.39 13.50
CA LEU A 33 4.46 3.00 14.17
C LEU A 33 4.28 1.78 15.09
N ALA A 34 3.10 1.65 15.70
CA ALA A 34 2.73 0.54 16.57
C ALA A 34 2.11 -0.67 15.83
N SER A 35 1.75 -0.53 14.55
CA SER A 35 1.03 -1.57 13.82
C SER A 35 1.85 -2.84 13.57
N SER A 36 1.19 -3.99 13.68
CA SER A 36 1.73 -5.30 13.29
C SER A 36 2.10 -5.35 11.80
N LEU A 37 1.37 -4.63 10.94
CA LEU A 37 1.70 -4.54 9.52
C LEU A 37 3.08 -3.91 9.29
N ARG A 38 3.44 -2.88 10.05
CA ARG A 38 4.78 -2.29 9.98
C ARG A 38 5.86 -3.27 10.43
N GLU A 39 5.58 -4.14 11.41
CA GLU A 39 6.51 -5.19 11.81
C GLU A 39 6.72 -6.20 10.68
N ARG A 40 5.64 -6.61 10.01
CA ARG A 40 5.71 -7.49 8.82
C ARG A 40 6.53 -6.88 7.69
N VAL A 41 6.33 -5.59 7.40
CA VAL A 41 7.16 -4.84 6.45
C VAL A 41 8.64 -4.89 6.84
N ARG A 42 8.95 -4.66 8.13
CA ARG A 42 10.33 -4.63 8.63
C ARG A 42 11.01 -6.00 8.65
N ALA A 43 10.24 -7.08 8.62
CA ALA A 43 10.75 -8.44 8.57
C ALA A 43 11.24 -8.85 7.16
N ARG A 44 10.87 -8.09 6.11
CA ARG A 44 11.29 -8.37 4.73
C ARG A 44 12.72 -7.90 4.48
N ALA A 45 13.41 -8.58 3.57
CA ALA A 45 14.80 -8.27 3.22
C ALA A 45 14.95 -6.93 2.49
N HIS A 46 13.95 -6.58 1.67
CA HIS A 46 13.95 -5.37 0.86
C HIS A 46 12.73 -4.50 1.18
N MET A 47 12.94 -3.19 1.22
CA MET A 47 11.90 -2.19 1.44
C MET A 47 12.15 -0.99 0.53
N ALA A 48 11.20 -0.68 -0.34
CA ALA A 48 11.26 0.42 -1.29
C ALA A 48 10.04 1.34 -1.10
N PRO A 49 10.22 2.52 -0.47
CA PRO A 49 9.17 3.54 -0.45
C PRO A 49 9.08 4.24 -1.81
N GLU A 50 7.88 4.70 -2.18
CA GLU A 50 7.62 5.48 -3.39
C GLU A 50 8.18 4.80 -4.66
N LEU A 51 7.96 3.49 -4.79
CA LEU A 51 8.54 2.69 -5.87
C LEU A 51 7.80 2.99 -7.20
N PRO A 52 8.43 3.66 -8.18
CA PRO A 52 7.83 3.82 -9.50
C PRO A 52 7.86 2.49 -10.25
N PHE A 53 6.85 2.26 -11.08
CA PHE A 53 6.81 1.11 -11.97
C PHE A 53 6.25 1.49 -13.34
N SER A 54 6.64 0.70 -14.35
CA SER A 54 6.06 0.69 -15.67
C SER A 54 6.14 -0.73 -16.21
N VAL A 55 5.01 -1.33 -16.55
CA VAL A 55 4.92 -2.69 -17.09
C VAL A 55 4.08 -2.68 -18.38
N SER A 56 4.39 -3.57 -19.31
CA SER A 56 3.55 -3.77 -20.50
C SER A 56 2.18 -4.31 -20.09
N LEU A 57 1.13 -3.87 -20.80
CA LEU A 57 -0.25 -4.35 -20.66
C LEU A 57 -0.84 -4.45 -22.07
N GLY A 58 -0.76 -5.62 -22.69
CA GLY A 58 -1.00 -5.78 -24.14
C GLY A 58 -0.13 -4.82 -24.97
N ASP A 59 -0.77 -4.03 -25.85
CA ASP A 59 -0.11 -2.99 -26.66
C ASP A 59 0.06 -1.64 -25.92
N ALA A 60 -0.38 -1.56 -24.67
CA ALA A 60 -0.27 -0.39 -23.81
C ALA A 60 0.78 -0.60 -22.70
N ALA A 61 0.95 0.42 -21.85
CA ALA A 61 1.78 0.35 -20.65
C ALA A 61 0.99 0.82 -19.43
N LEU A 62 1.10 0.07 -18.34
CA LEU A 62 0.61 0.46 -17.02
C LEU A 62 1.76 1.07 -16.22
N TRP A 63 1.57 2.29 -15.72
CA TRP A 63 2.56 3.03 -14.97
C TRP A 63 1.97 3.63 -13.69
N GLY A 64 2.82 3.85 -12.70
CA GLY A 64 2.42 4.45 -11.43
C GLY A 64 3.55 4.41 -10.40
N ALA A 65 3.19 4.67 -9.16
CA ALA A 65 4.07 4.50 -8.01
C ALA A 65 3.31 3.78 -6.89
N MET A 66 4.01 2.93 -6.15
CA MET A 66 3.51 2.25 -4.95
C MET A 66 4.16 2.88 -3.72
N ASP A 67 3.36 3.29 -2.74
CA ASP A 67 3.87 4.02 -1.57
C ASP A 67 4.95 3.24 -0.80
N LEU A 68 4.77 1.92 -0.67
CA LEU A 68 5.73 1.05 -0.01
C LEU A 68 5.64 -0.38 -0.50
N VAL A 69 6.77 -0.91 -0.95
CA VAL A 69 6.92 -2.32 -1.31
C VAL A 69 7.93 -2.99 -0.38
N ALA A 70 7.55 -4.13 0.19
CA ALA A 70 8.38 -4.92 1.09
C ALA A 70 8.42 -6.38 0.61
N THR A 71 9.61 -6.88 0.29
CA THR A 71 9.80 -8.14 -0.46
C THR A 71 11.05 -8.89 -0.01
N ASP A 72 11.14 -10.18 -0.35
CA ASP A 72 12.33 -11.01 -0.05
C ASP A 72 13.37 -11.01 -1.20
N GLY A 73 12.95 -10.71 -2.43
CA GLY A 73 13.82 -10.32 -3.55
C GLY A 73 13.53 -8.89 -4.00
N PRO A 74 14.50 -8.11 -4.50
CA PRO A 74 14.27 -6.75 -4.96
C PRO A 74 13.43 -6.71 -6.25
N TRP A 75 12.82 -5.57 -6.57
CA TRP A 75 11.97 -5.41 -7.77
C TRP A 75 12.64 -5.81 -9.10
N ALA A 76 13.96 -5.64 -9.23
CA ALA A 76 14.73 -6.02 -10.42
C ALA A 76 15.09 -7.53 -10.47
N ALA A 77 14.93 -8.25 -9.36
CA ALA A 77 15.11 -9.70 -9.27
C ALA A 77 14.08 -10.29 -8.28
N PRO A 78 12.78 -10.33 -8.67
CA PRO A 78 11.70 -10.73 -7.78
C PRO A 78 11.86 -12.16 -7.24
N ALA A 79 11.46 -12.35 -5.99
CA ALA A 79 11.42 -13.66 -5.36
C ALA A 79 10.27 -13.72 -4.35
N GLY A 80 9.53 -14.83 -4.37
CA GLY A 80 8.44 -15.08 -3.43
C GLY A 80 7.29 -14.07 -3.52
N GLU A 81 6.77 -13.67 -2.36
CA GLU A 81 5.62 -12.79 -2.22
C GLU A 81 6.03 -11.31 -2.06
N ALA A 82 5.33 -10.42 -2.76
CA ALA A 82 5.40 -8.99 -2.52
C ALA A 82 4.33 -8.54 -1.50
N LEU A 83 4.74 -7.84 -0.45
CA LEU A 83 3.84 -7.08 0.42
C LEU A 83 3.86 -5.62 -0.02
N ILE A 84 2.73 -5.14 -0.52
CA ILE A 84 2.55 -3.75 -0.95
C ILE A 84 1.65 -3.05 0.06
N VAL A 85 2.07 -1.88 0.52
CA VAL A 85 1.31 -1.02 1.43
C VAL A 85 1.04 0.29 0.73
N ASP A 86 -0.22 0.71 0.74
CA ASP A 86 -0.67 2.00 0.21
C ASP A 86 -1.39 2.76 1.35
N TYR A 87 -0.94 3.99 1.63
CA TYR A 87 -1.45 4.79 2.72
C TYR A 87 -2.60 5.68 2.24
N LYS A 88 -3.75 5.55 2.91
CA LYS A 88 -4.91 6.40 2.68
C LYS A 88 -5.10 7.37 3.85
N THR A 89 -5.10 8.66 3.57
CA THR A 89 -5.43 9.72 4.52
C THR A 89 -6.90 10.10 4.42
N GLY A 90 -7.54 10.44 5.53
CA GLY A 90 -8.95 10.87 5.59
C GLY A 90 -10.00 9.77 5.39
N GLY A 91 -11.13 10.18 4.83
CA GLY A 91 -12.37 9.38 4.73
C GLY A 91 -13.12 9.28 6.06
N SER A 92 -14.33 8.74 6.00
CA SER A 92 -15.19 8.57 7.19
C SER A 92 -14.94 7.21 7.85
N PRO A 93 -14.98 7.11 9.20
CA PRO A 93 -15.05 5.82 9.87
C PRO A 93 -16.31 5.02 9.49
N ASP A 94 -17.37 5.70 9.03
CA ASP A 94 -18.67 5.11 8.69
C ASP A 94 -18.75 4.63 7.22
N GLU A 95 -17.68 4.75 6.43
CA GLU A 95 -17.65 4.20 5.07
C GLU A 95 -17.85 2.67 5.12
N ALA A 96 -18.84 2.16 4.39
CA ALA A 96 -19.13 0.75 4.38
C ALA A 96 -17.95 -0.04 3.77
N PRO A 97 -17.61 -1.23 4.31
CA PRO A 97 -16.49 -2.03 3.79
C PRO A 97 -16.58 -2.35 2.29
N ALA A 98 -17.80 -2.53 1.77
CA ALA A 98 -18.03 -2.78 0.35
C ALA A 98 -17.67 -1.58 -0.52
N ASP A 99 -18.00 -0.36 -0.07
CA ASP A 99 -17.69 0.87 -0.79
C ASP A 99 -16.18 1.14 -0.80
N LEU A 100 -15.52 0.92 0.34
CA LEU A 100 -14.05 0.99 0.43
C LEU A 100 -13.39 0.00 -0.53
N ARG A 101 -13.93 -1.22 -0.60
CA ARG A 101 -13.41 -2.26 -1.51
C ARG A 101 -13.63 -1.91 -2.98
N ALA A 102 -14.77 -1.35 -3.34
CA ALA A 102 -15.02 -0.89 -4.72
C ALA A 102 -14.08 0.28 -5.08
N LYS A 103 -13.93 1.25 -4.18
CA LYS A 103 -13.08 2.45 -4.34
C LYS A 103 -11.63 2.11 -4.64
N HIS A 104 -11.10 1.03 -4.07
CA HIS A 104 -9.69 0.65 -4.22
C HIS A 104 -9.45 -0.55 -5.15
N ALA A 105 -10.51 -1.15 -5.72
CA ALA A 105 -10.39 -2.35 -6.54
C ALA A 105 -9.50 -2.15 -7.79
N LEU A 106 -9.68 -1.05 -8.53
CA LEU A 106 -8.87 -0.78 -9.72
C LEU A 106 -7.40 -0.58 -9.37
N GLN A 107 -7.12 0.25 -8.35
CA GLN A 107 -5.75 0.46 -7.89
C GLN A 107 -5.10 -0.85 -7.42
N ALA A 108 -5.88 -1.71 -6.75
CA ALA A 108 -5.43 -3.02 -6.32
C ALA A 108 -5.03 -3.92 -7.48
N ALA A 109 -5.89 -3.99 -8.51
CA ALA A 109 -5.61 -4.76 -9.72
C ALA A 109 -4.36 -4.24 -10.45
N CYS A 110 -4.18 -2.92 -10.56
CA CYS A 110 -3.00 -2.32 -11.18
C CYS A 110 -1.70 -2.70 -10.46
N TYR A 111 -1.64 -2.55 -9.14
CA TYR A 111 -0.44 -2.90 -8.36
C TYR A 111 -0.18 -4.41 -8.34
N ALA A 112 -1.23 -5.22 -8.23
CA ALA A 112 -1.10 -6.66 -8.29
C ALA A 112 -0.56 -7.12 -9.64
N TYR A 113 -1.12 -6.61 -10.73
CA TYR A 113 -0.64 -6.89 -12.08
C TYR A 113 0.83 -6.48 -12.23
N ALA A 114 1.21 -5.28 -11.80
CA ALA A 114 2.59 -4.81 -11.89
C ALA A 114 3.58 -5.73 -11.15
N ALA A 115 3.27 -6.14 -9.92
CA ALA A 115 4.13 -7.03 -9.14
C ALA A 115 4.22 -8.44 -9.75
N LEU A 116 3.11 -9.01 -10.15
CA LEU A 116 3.08 -10.34 -10.76
C LEU A 116 3.76 -10.35 -12.14
N ALA A 117 3.58 -9.30 -12.95
CA ALA A 117 4.17 -9.17 -14.27
C ALA A 117 5.71 -9.04 -14.24
N VAL A 118 6.28 -8.44 -13.18
CA VAL A 118 7.74 -8.42 -13.01
C VAL A 118 8.32 -9.73 -12.48
N GLY A 119 7.48 -10.63 -11.95
CA GLY A 119 7.85 -12.00 -11.61
C GLY A 119 7.70 -12.42 -10.14
N TYR A 120 7.01 -11.66 -9.29
CA TYR A 120 6.63 -12.17 -7.97
C TYR A 120 5.60 -13.31 -8.09
N GLU A 121 5.67 -14.29 -7.20
CA GLU A 121 4.79 -15.46 -7.21
C GLU A 121 3.39 -15.15 -6.67
N ALA A 122 3.34 -14.21 -5.73
CA ALA A 122 2.12 -13.73 -5.10
C ALA A 122 2.29 -12.28 -4.63
N VAL A 123 1.16 -11.65 -4.37
CA VAL A 123 1.10 -10.29 -3.84
C VAL A 123 0.01 -10.18 -2.78
N GLU A 124 0.38 -9.59 -1.66
CA GLU A 124 -0.55 -9.05 -0.68
C GLU A 124 -0.50 -7.54 -0.77
N LEU A 125 -1.64 -6.92 -1.09
CA LEU A 125 -1.78 -5.49 -1.07
C LEU A 125 -2.64 -5.09 0.12
N VAL A 126 -2.14 -4.14 0.92
CA VAL A 126 -2.85 -3.61 2.07
C VAL A 126 -3.00 -2.10 1.94
N PHE A 127 -4.24 -1.64 1.77
CA PHE A 127 -4.59 -0.23 1.94
C PHE A 127 -4.74 0.06 3.42
N VAL A 128 -3.93 1.00 3.92
CA VAL A 128 -3.88 1.37 5.33
C VAL A 128 -4.51 2.74 5.50
N ARG A 129 -5.68 2.80 6.12
CA ARG A 129 -6.34 4.05 6.50
C ARG A 129 -5.79 4.50 7.85
N VAL A 130 -4.60 5.12 7.83
CA VAL A 130 -3.81 5.42 9.04
C VAL A 130 -4.51 6.32 10.06
N GLU A 131 -5.46 7.15 9.61
CA GLU A 131 -6.25 8.01 10.49
C GLU A 131 -7.42 7.29 11.16
N GLN A 132 -7.88 6.18 10.58
CA GLN A 132 -9.00 5.40 11.08
C GLN A 132 -8.49 4.23 11.93
N ALA A 133 -9.09 4.05 13.10
CA ALA A 133 -8.80 2.89 13.94
C ALA A 133 -9.46 1.63 13.34
N SER A 134 -8.83 0.47 13.48
CA SER A 134 -9.51 -0.78 13.15
C SER A 134 -10.71 -0.98 14.11
N PRO A 135 -11.90 -1.35 13.60
CA PRO A 135 -13.05 -1.67 14.45
C PRO A 135 -12.78 -2.85 15.40
N SER A 136 -11.87 -3.75 15.03
CA SER A 136 -11.53 -4.93 15.85
C SER A 136 -10.39 -4.68 16.83
N ASP A 137 -9.53 -3.69 16.56
CA ASP A 137 -8.42 -3.31 17.42
C ASP A 137 -8.09 -1.82 17.23
N PRO A 138 -8.49 -0.93 18.16
CA PRO A 138 -8.26 0.50 18.04
C PRO A 138 -6.78 0.93 17.97
N ALA A 139 -5.86 0.06 18.39
CA ALA A 139 -4.41 0.28 18.31
C ALA A 139 -3.86 0.06 16.90
N GLU A 140 -4.56 -0.71 16.06
CA GLU A 140 -4.21 -0.95 14.66
C GLU A 140 -4.90 0.07 13.74
N PRO A 141 -4.27 0.46 12.61
CA PRO A 141 -4.97 1.19 11.56
C PRO A 141 -6.04 0.29 10.92
N GLN A 142 -7.12 0.90 10.44
CA GLN A 142 -8.07 0.19 9.60
C GLN A 142 -7.37 -0.23 8.30
N GLN A 143 -7.49 -1.51 7.97
CA GLN A 143 -6.82 -2.13 6.83
C GLN A 143 -7.85 -2.73 5.87
N LEU A 144 -7.56 -2.63 4.58
CA LEU A 144 -8.29 -3.34 3.53
C LEU A 144 -7.28 -4.10 2.68
N SER A 145 -7.44 -5.43 2.61
CA SER A 145 -6.47 -6.30 1.98
C SER A 145 -7.00 -6.98 0.72
N TYR A 146 -6.09 -7.17 -0.23
CA TYR A 146 -6.27 -7.95 -1.45
C TYR A 146 -5.11 -8.93 -1.58
N ARG A 147 -5.39 -10.11 -2.14
CA ARG A 147 -4.38 -11.12 -2.43
C ARG A 147 -4.59 -11.62 -3.85
N TYR A 148 -3.48 -11.76 -4.56
CA TYR A 148 -3.43 -12.33 -5.90
C TYR A 148 -2.19 -13.22 -6.00
N ALA A 149 -2.26 -14.23 -6.85
CA ALA A 149 -1.15 -15.11 -7.19
C ALA A 149 -0.82 -15.00 -8.67
N ALA A 150 0.32 -15.53 -9.10
CA ALA A 150 0.72 -15.55 -10.51
C ALA A 150 -0.36 -16.14 -11.44
N ALA A 151 -1.17 -17.08 -10.94
CA ALA A 151 -2.29 -17.66 -11.67
C ALA A 151 -3.41 -16.65 -12.02
N ASP A 152 -3.53 -15.56 -11.27
CA ASP A 152 -4.51 -14.50 -11.51
C ASP A 152 -4.07 -13.52 -12.60
N LEU A 153 -2.80 -13.56 -13.03
CA LEU A 153 -2.21 -12.60 -13.97
C LEU A 153 -3.01 -12.47 -15.29
N PRO A 154 -3.45 -13.55 -15.96
CA PRO A 154 -4.25 -13.42 -17.19
C PRO A 154 -5.61 -12.77 -16.96
N VAL A 155 -6.25 -13.03 -15.81
CA VAL A 155 -7.55 -12.46 -15.46
C VAL A 155 -7.41 -10.96 -15.13
N LEU A 156 -6.34 -10.59 -14.44
CA LEU A 156 -6.00 -9.19 -14.17
C LEU A 156 -5.72 -8.43 -15.46
N GLU A 157 -4.93 -9.01 -16.37
CA GLU A 157 -4.63 -8.42 -17.68
C GLU A 157 -5.90 -8.11 -18.46
N GLU A 158 -6.78 -9.11 -18.62
CA GLU A 158 -8.03 -8.97 -19.35
C GLU A 158 -8.94 -7.91 -18.73
N ALA A 159 -9.06 -7.89 -17.40
CA ALA A 159 -9.87 -6.92 -16.69
C ALA A 159 -9.35 -5.49 -16.85
N LEU A 160 -8.03 -5.30 -16.78
CA LEU A 160 -7.41 -3.98 -16.94
C LEU A 160 -7.50 -3.49 -18.39
N LEU A 161 -7.31 -4.36 -19.38
CA LEU A 161 -7.50 -4.02 -20.80
C LEU A 161 -8.94 -3.62 -21.10
N ARG A 162 -9.93 -4.31 -20.51
CA ARG A 162 -11.36 -3.94 -20.64
C ARG A 162 -11.71 -2.59 -20.05
N LEU A 163 -10.93 -2.07 -19.10
CA LEU A 163 -11.13 -0.76 -18.50
C LEU A 163 -10.36 0.35 -19.21
N ALA A 164 -9.35 0.00 -20.02
CA ALA A 164 -8.52 0.93 -20.76
C ALA A 164 -9.05 1.28 -22.17
N GLY A 165 -9.93 0.45 -22.73
CA GLY A 165 -10.62 0.66 -24.01
C GLY A 165 -12.02 1.23 -23.84
#